data_AF-A0AAJ7E8W9-F1
#
_entry.id   AF-A0AAJ7E8W9-F1
#
_cell.length_a   1.000
_cell.length_b   1.000
_cell.length_c   1.000
_cell.angle_alpha   90.00
_cell.angle_beta   90.00
_cell.angle_gamma   90.00
#
_symmetry.space_group_name_H-M   'P 1'
#
loop_
_entity.id
_entity.type
_entity.pdbx_description
1 polymer ?
#
loop_
_entity_poly.entity_id
_entity_poly.type
_entity_poly.pdbx_seq_one_letter_code
_entity_poly.pdbx_strand_id
1 'polypeptide(L)'
;MEDFDVFTDEIEFTETFYKNVLNKYVKNIPSTPSGPNYQSSRKLYAEEYLAENKEADCAFYLSEAVSASVRTLAVYREEQIKASENKTHKIACYIKPKDEMIIAKPKLKSEKGILDFLSKEDKQTTEVLDKFRISDEVPFYKQYMRFGPHNNTENLLKILKELPKEWTIIQLTAAYNPNENLKPQKEFKTEISSFYMTMLKNDYIDVNNVGPLTVNVPAYVHKEGEKPLFTELYSLLEDNYNTIGKAQFINKKRLVQNYWSKREDIDLRMKGVINVMERDWLGGWSSLLTGRLRDTQLRDRLVKFVDNAIADWGFLKLTTKQKTLLYNLIDSCHSLPSNHIKSCIRRILTEHGNTEDIRRVINKLICKSCSKQFKFPNELCLKCLSKCFEEIHHVSLVSGIKAFSQVATQVKESEEWATLNTAKRWPVILIVDELLDTFPWEMLSAVRTQAVCRMENIHFTYYLYKVHEKNFVDGHLVNKAEVGRYIINPEKNLERMEKRMTSFLQYWCAEWRGHVGLAPSPQHYLQYLTEADFFLYCGHGDGCQLAGGGAGVESAHPHGAALLSGCGSVRLAPAPARAPPAAAHHHLHIAAW
;
A
#
# COMPACT_ATOMS: atom_id res chain seq x y z
N MET A 1 5.43 18.88 47.26
CA MET A 1 6.81 18.93 46.73
C MET A 1 7.72 18.51 47.88
N GLU A 2 7.45 17.32 48.45
CA GLU A 2 8.04 16.86 49.72
C GLU A 2 8.81 15.53 49.58
N ASP A 3 8.79 14.88 48.41
CA ASP A 3 9.32 13.51 48.23
C ASP A 3 10.53 13.44 47.27
N PHE A 4 11.50 14.36 47.40
CA PHE A 4 12.76 14.28 46.66
C PHE A 4 13.93 14.15 47.65
N ASP A 5 14.50 12.94 47.76
CA ASP A 5 15.70 12.71 48.55
C ASP A 5 16.94 13.03 47.70
N VAL A 6 17.61 14.11 48.10
CA VAL A 6 18.76 14.70 47.39
C VAL A 6 20.01 13.81 47.48
N PHE A 7 20.06 12.83 48.39
CA PHE A 7 21.25 12.00 48.58
C PHE A 7 21.25 10.68 47.80
N THR A 8 20.08 10.21 47.36
CA THR A 8 19.94 8.96 46.60
C THR A 8 19.56 9.19 45.14
N ASP A 9 19.17 10.42 44.76
CA ASP A 9 18.63 10.78 43.44
C ASP A 9 17.36 9.95 43.07
N GLU A 10 16.69 9.39 44.08
CA GLU A 10 15.45 8.64 43.95
C GLU A 10 14.26 9.46 44.44
N ILE A 11 13.21 9.52 43.62
CA ILE A 11 11.92 10.10 44.00
C ILE A 11 11.13 8.99 44.70
N GLU A 12 11.00 9.05 46.03
CA GLU A 12 10.16 8.12 46.80
C GLU A 12 8.68 8.43 46.57
N PHE A 13 8.14 8.00 45.43
CA PHE A 13 6.70 7.98 45.25
C PHE A 13 6.10 6.91 46.17
N THR A 14 5.47 7.37 47.24
CA THR A 14 4.65 6.58 48.13
C THR A 14 3.50 5.94 47.33
N GLU A 15 3.51 4.61 47.26
CA GLU A 15 2.41 3.69 46.89
C GLU A 15 2.39 2.98 45.52
N THR A 16 2.09 1.68 45.60
CA THR A 16 2.09 0.67 44.52
C THR A 16 1.04 0.93 43.42
N PHE A 17 -0.07 1.58 43.75
CA PHE A 17 -1.10 1.95 42.76
C PHE A 17 -0.61 3.06 41.82
N TYR A 18 0.03 4.09 42.35
CA TYR A 18 0.64 5.15 41.56
C TYR A 18 1.79 4.62 40.70
N LYS A 19 2.62 3.71 41.24
CA LYS A 19 3.58 2.94 40.42
C LYS A 19 2.91 2.12 39.32
N ASN A 20 1.73 1.52 39.52
CA ASN A 20 1.02 0.76 38.48
C ASN A 20 0.36 1.63 37.42
N VAL A 21 -0.22 2.78 37.80
CA VAL A 21 -0.76 3.77 36.86
C VAL A 21 0.36 4.44 36.07
N LEU A 22 1.48 4.79 36.73
CA LEU A 22 2.68 5.32 36.07
C LEU A 22 3.36 4.25 35.21
N ASN A 23 3.47 2.99 35.65
CA ASN A 23 3.98 1.90 34.81
C ASN A 23 3.09 1.67 33.59
N LYS A 24 1.76 1.78 33.74
CA LYS A 24 0.86 1.81 32.59
C LYS A 24 1.12 3.05 31.73
N TYR A 25 1.23 4.25 32.29
CA TYR A 25 1.52 5.50 31.56
C TYR A 25 2.84 5.44 30.76
N VAL A 26 3.91 4.92 31.37
CA VAL A 26 5.24 4.71 30.76
C VAL A 26 5.18 3.62 29.68
N LYS A 27 4.34 2.58 29.84
CA LYS A 27 4.21 1.46 28.90
C LYS A 27 3.08 1.61 27.87
N ASN A 28 2.20 2.62 27.97
CA ASN A 28 1.11 2.89 27.03
C ASN A 28 1.48 3.87 25.92
N ILE A 29 2.76 4.24 25.79
CA ILE A 29 3.24 4.78 24.51
C ILE A 29 2.99 3.68 23.48
N PRO A 30 2.26 3.94 22.38
CA PRO A 30 2.05 2.94 21.35
C PRO A 30 3.41 2.37 20.96
N SER A 31 3.60 1.06 21.16
CA SER A 31 4.78 0.39 20.64
C SER A 31 4.65 0.39 19.13
N THR A 32 5.19 1.43 18.50
CA THR A 32 5.25 1.53 17.06
C THR A 32 6.58 0.91 16.65
N PRO A 33 6.56 -0.25 15.97
CA PRO A 33 7.79 -0.77 15.41
C PRO A 33 8.21 0.20 14.30
N SER A 34 9.21 1.04 14.57
CA SER A 34 9.63 2.08 13.66
C SER A 34 10.75 1.59 12.75
N GLY A 35 10.60 1.84 11.45
CA GLY A 35 11.70 1.89 10.49
C GLY A 35 11.90 0.65 9.62
N PRO A 36 12.96 0.65 8.81
CA PRO A 36 13.24 -0.37 7.79
C PRO A 36 13.21 -1.80 8.34
N ASN A 37 13.74 -2.03 9.55
CA ASN A 37 13.74 -3.35 10.19
C ASN A 37 12.34 -3.95 10.32
N TYR A 38 11.32 -3.14 10.64
CA TYR A 38 9.95 -3.64 10.72
C TYR A 38 9.49 -4.12 9.35
N GLN A 39 9.58 -3.25 8.34
CA GLN A 39 9.16 -3.54 6.97
C GLN A 39 9.89 -4.75 6.41
N SER A 40 11.22 -4.80 6.53
CA SER A 40 12.04 -5.92 6.08
C SER A 40 11.69 -7.23 6.81
N SER A 41 11.48 -7.19 8.13
CA SER A 41 11.08 -8.40 8.88
C SER A 41 9.72 -8.93 8.42
N ARG A 42 8.76 -8.03 8.14
CA ARG A 42 7.44 -8.37 7.61
C ARG A 42 7.53 -8.98 6.22
N LYS A 43 8.36 -8.42 5.34
CA LYS A 43 8.66 -9.03 4.03
C LYS A 43 9.20 -10.46 4.21
N LEU A 44 10.19 -10.66 5.09
CA LEU A 44 10.77 -11.98 5.34
C LEU A 44 9.74 -13.00 5.87
N TYR A 45 8.92 -12.62 6.86
CA TYR A 45 7.83 -13.46 7.34
C TYR A 45 6.87 -13.83 6.21
N ALA A 46 6.48 -12.86 5.37
CA ALA A 46 5.61 -13.15 4.24
C ALA A 46 6.18 -14.20 3.29
N GLU A 47 7.49 -14.17 3.03
CA GLU A 47 8.15 -15.17 2.18
C GLU A 47 8.10 -16.57 2.79
N GLU A 48 8.26 -16.71 4.11
CA GLU A 48 8.12 -18.00 4.80
C GLU A 48 6.67 -18.52 4.71
N TYR A 49 5.68 -17.68 5.02
CA TYR A 49 4.27 -18.08 4.91
C TYR A 49 3.86 -18.42 3.49
N LEU A 50 4.38 -17.71 2.49
CA LEU A 50 4.15 -18.03 1.08
C LEU A 50 4.74 -19.39 0.70
N ALA A 51 5.93 -19.73 1.21
CA ALA A 51 6.56 -21.03 0.97
C ALA A 51 5.80 -22.21 1.61
N GLU A 52 5.10 -21.95 2.72
CA GLU A 52 4.18 -22.88 3.37
C GLU A 52 2.78 -22.91 2.72
N ASN A 53 2.57 -22.16 1.63
CA ASN A 53 1.27 -22.03 0.95
C ASN A 53 0.15 -21.44 1.84
N LYS A 54 0.53 -20.61 2.83
CA LYS A 54 -0.36 -19.85 3.71
C LYS A 54 -0.55 -18.43 3.16
N GLU A 55 -1.36 -18.32 2.11
CA GLU A 55 -1.57 -17.08 1.35
C GLU A 55 -2.13 -15.92 2.20
N ALA A 56 -3.07 -16.21 3.11
CA ALA A 56 -3.67 -15.19 3.97
C ALA A 56 -2.65 -14.57 4.93
N ASP A 57 -1.81 -15.40 5.56
CA ASP A 57 -0.73 -14.92 6.42
C ASP A 57 0.30 -14.13 5.62
N CYS A 58 0.71 -14.64 4.45
CA CYS A 58 1.59 -13.92 3.53
C CYS A 58 1.04 -12.52 3.20
N ALA A 59 -0.23 -12.43 2.79
CA ALA A 59 -0.89 -11.16 2.48
C ALA A 59 -0.93 -10.22 3.70
N PHE A 60 -1.16 -10.75 4.90
CA PHE A 60 -1.10 -9.98 6.14
C PHE A 60 0.28 -9.37 6.37
N TYR A 61 1.33 -10.18 6.34
CA TYR A 61 2.68 -9.69 6.55
C TYR A 61 3.13 -8.71 5.46
N LEU A 62 2.78 -8.94 4.19
CA LEU A 62 3.05 -7.94 3.14
C LEU A 62 2.28 -6.64 3.39
N SER A 63 1.01 -6.70 3.82
CA SER A 63 0.20 -5.50 4.10
C SER A 63 0.76 -4.65 5.24
N GLU A 64 1.41 -5.29 6.21
CA GLU A 64 2.12 -4.63 7.31
C GLU A 64 3.46 -4.01 6.90
N ALA A 65 4.03 -4.43 5.76
CA ALA A 65 5.35 -3.96 5.32
C ALA A 65 5.32 -2.62 4.56
N VAL A 66 4.21 -2.25 3.93
CA VAL A 66 4.13 -1.08 3.03
C VAL A 66 3.78 0.20 3.79
N SER A 67 4.54 1.27 3.55
CA SER A 67 4.32 2.61 4.13
C SER A 67 4.12 2.59 5.66
N ALA A 68 4.80 1.70 6.38
CA ALA A 68 4.66 1.53 7.84
C ALA A 68 5.11 2.79 8.61
N SER A 69 6.07 3.53 8.07
CA SER A 69 6.54 4.81 8.62
C SER A 69 5.44 5.88 8.58
N VAL A 70 4.68 5.97 7.49
CA VAL A 70 3.54 6.92 7.37
C VAL A 70 2.42 6.54 8.33
N ARG A 71 2.12 5.25 8.47
CA ARG A 71 1.17 4.73 9.47
C ARG A 71 1.59 5.10 10.89
N THR A 72 2.88 4.97 11.20
CA THR A 72 3.46 5.36 12.49
C THR A 72 3.21 6.83 12.79
N LEU A 73 3.51 7.72 11.84
CA LEU A 73 3.27 9.16 11.97
C LEU A 73 1.79 9.48 12.21
N ALA A 74 0.88 8.84 11.48
CA ALA A 74 -0.57 9.04 11.65
C ALA A 74 -1.06 8.63 13.05
N VAL A 75 -0.56 7.52 13.61
CA VAL A 75 -0.91 7.06 14.96
C VAL A 75 -0.38 8.03 16.02
N TYR A 76 0.86 8.52 15.88
CA TYR A 76 1.41 9.50 16.82
C TYR A 76 0.68 10.85 16.75
N ARG A 77 0.31 11.28 15.54
CA ARG A 77 -0.43 12.54 15.32
C ARG A 77 -1.74 12.57 16.10
N GLU A 78 -2.51 11.48 16.07
CA GLU A 78 -3.76 11.38 16.84
C GLU A 78 -3.52 11.61 18.35
N GLU A 79 -2.45 11.04 18.88
CA GLU A 79 -2.07 11.19 20.29
C GLU A 79 -1.52 12.58 20.61
N GLN A 80 -0.80 13.21 19.68
CA GLN A 80 -0.32 14.58 19.82
C GLN A 80 -1.47 15.59 19.84
N ILE A 81 -2.47 15.43 18.97
CA ILE A 81 -3.66 16.30 18.94
C ILE A 81 -4.38 16.26 20.29
N LYS A 82 -4.68 15.06 20.80
CA LYS A 82 -5.34 14.87 22.11
C LYS A 82 -4.56 15.52 23.26
N ALA A 83 -3.22 15.40 23.23
CA ALA A 83 -2.35 16.01 24.25
C ALA A 83 -2.25 17.54 24.11
N SER A 84 -2.36 18.07 22.90
CA SER A 84 -2.32 19.51 22.63
C SER A 84 -3.59 20.24 23.08
N GLU A 85 -4.75 19.63 22.86
CA GLU A 85 -6.06 20.17 23.27
C GLU A 85 -6.21 20.17 24.80
N ASN A 86 -5.72 19.12 25.46
CA ASN A 86 -5.69 19.05 26.92
C ASN A 86 -4.42 18.34 27.38
N LYS A 87 -3.48 19.11 27.95
CA LYS A 87 -2.20 18.59 28.48
C LYS A 87 -2.36 17.55 29.57
N THR A 88 -3.51 17.58 30.28
CA THR A 88 -3.86 16.60 31.30
C THR A 88 -4.71 15.46 30.76
N HIS A 89 -5.07 15.42 29.47
CA HIS A 89 -5.96 14.42 28.87
C HIS A 89 -5.56 13.00 29.22
N LYS A 90 -4.27 12.64 29.08
CA LYS A 90 -3.79 11.31 29.45
C LYS A 90 -4.01 11.03 30.93
N ILE A 91 -3.59 11.95 31.80
CA ILE A 91 -3.74 11.84 33.25
C ILE A 91 -5.23 11.69 33.63
N ALA A 92 -6.09 12.55 33.09
CA ALA A 92 -7.54 12.53 33.30
C ALA A 92 -8.19 11.23 32.81
N CYS A 93 -7.80 10.70 31.65
CA CYS A 93 -8.30 9.41 31.14
C CYS A 93 -7.90 8.21 32.02
N TYR A 94 -6.79 8.30 32.77
CA TYR A 94 -6.41 7.26 33.74
C TYR A 94 -7.03 7.45 35.12
N ILE A 95 -7.35 8.68 35.51
CA ILE A 95 -7.98 9.00 36.81
C ILE A 95 -9.51 8.80 36.76
N LYS A 96 -10.16 9.18 35.67
CA LYS A 96 -11.63 9.11 35.53
C LYS A 96 -12.22 7.70 35.79
N PRO A 97 -11.59 6.58 35.40
CA PRO A 97 -12.00 5.23 35.82
C PRO A 97 -11.97 5.02 37.35
N LYS A 98 -10.96 5.58 38.05
CA LYS A 98 -10.84 5.52 39.52
C LYS A 98 -11.99 6.31 40.17
N ASP A 99 -12.28 7.49 39.66
CA ASP A 99 -13.35 8.35 40.19
C ASP A 99 -14.73 7.69 39.98
N GLU A 100 -14.99 7.14 38.80
CA GLU A 100 -16.22 6.39 38.50
C GLU A 100 -16.37 5.14 39.39
N MET A 101 -15.27 4.41 39.67
CA MET A 101 -15.25 3.29 40.62
C MET A 101 -15.58 3.72 42.06
N ILE A 102 -15.03 4.85 42.51
CA ILE A 102 -15.27 5.40 43.86
C ILE A 102 -16.72 5.89 44.00
N ILE A 103 -17.28 6.50 42.96
CA ILE A 103 -18.68 6.96 42.90
C ILE A 103 -19.64 5.77 42.93
N ALA A 104 -19.40 4.73 42.12
CA ALA A 104 -20.28 3.56 42.04
C ALA A 104 -20.25 2.68 43.30
N LYS A 105 -19.14 2.67 44.05
CA LYS A 105 -19.02 1.95 45.33
C LYS A 105 -18.36 2.84 46.40
N PRO A 106 -19.16 3.59 47.18
CA PRO A 106 -18.67 4.52 48.19
C PRO A 106 -17.83 3.90 49.33
N LYS A 107 -17.87 2.57 49.50
CA LYS A 107 -17.01 1.83 50.46
C LYS A 107 -15.54 1.73 49.99
N LEU A 108 -15.23 2.10 48.75
CA LEU A 108 -13.88 2.14 48.17
C LEU A 108 -13.20 3.51 48.32
N LYS A 109 -13.71 4.39 49.20
CA LYS A 109 -13.18 5.76 49.41
C LYS A 109 -11.75 5.83 49.95
N SER A 110 -11.22 4.72 50.49
CA SER A 110 -9.85 4.64 51.02
C SER A 110 -9.00 3.67 50.18
N GLU A 111 -7.73 3.99 49.97
CA GLU A 111 -6.74 3.15 49.24
C GLU A 111 -6.71 1.70 49.72
N LYS A 112 -6.83 1.49 51.04
CA LYS A 112 -6.90 0.16 51.66
C LYS A 112 -8.10 -0.65 51.18
N GLY A 113 -9.25 0.00 50.93
CA GLY A 113 -10.46 -0.64 50.41
C GLY A 113 -10.36 -1.01 48.93
N ILE A 114 -9.62 -0.24 48.13
CA ILE A 114 -9.34 -0.54 46.72
C ILE A 114 -8.34 -1.70 46.61
N LEU A 115 -7.28 -1.69 47.42
CA LEU A 115 -6.29 -2.78 47.45
C LEU A 115 -6.88 -4.10 47.98
N ASP A 116 -7.73 -4.05 49.00
CA ASP A 116 -8.47 -5.22 49.49
C ASP A 116 -9.45 -5.78 48.43
N PHE A 117 -10.03 -4.91 47.60
CA PHE A 117 -10.91 -5.31 46.50
C PHE A 117 -10.13 -6.02 45.38
N LEU A 118 -8.97 -5.48 44.98
CA LEU A 118 -8.14 -6.04 43.92
C LEU A 118 -7.41 -7.33 44.34
N SER A 119 -7.20 -7.55 45.64
CA SER A 119 -6.44 -8.70 46.16
C SER A 119 -7.29 -9.92 46.53
N LYS A 120 -8.62 -9.77 46.67
CA LYS A 120 -9.50 -10.85 47.16
C LYS A 120 -10.18 -11.67 46.05
N GLU A 121 -10.19 -11.22 44.80
CA GLU A 121 -10.81 -11.98 43.70
C GLU A 121 -10.11 -11.73 42.34
N ASP A 122 -8.97 -12.37 42.08
CA ASP A 122 -8.20 -12.18 40.83
C ASP A 122 -9.01 -12.37 39.54
N LYS A 123 -9.97 -13.32 39.54
CA LYS A 123 -10.84 -13.58 38.37
C LYS A 123 -11.95 -12.53 38.18
N GLN A 124 -12.53 -12.01 39.26
CA GLN A 124 -13.55 -10.94 39.17
C GLN A 124 -12.92 -9.55 39.02
N THR A 125 -11.68 -9.37 39.44
CA THR A 125 -10.97 -8.08 39.34
C THR A 125 -10.82 -7.66 37.88
N THR A 126 -10.54 -8.60 36.98
CA THR A 126 -10.48 -8.33 35.53
C THR A 126 -11.87 -7.98 34.98
N GLU A 127 -12.92 -8.74 35.32
CA GLU A 127 -14.30 -8.46 34.91
C GLU A 127 -14.85 -7.14 35.46
N VAL A 128 -14.43 -6.73 36.65
CA VAL A 128 -14.86 -5.48 37.28
C VAL A 128 -14.08 -4.31 36.71
N LEU A 129 -12.76 -4.43 36.50
CA LEU A 129 -11.96 -3.41 35.81
C LEU A 129 -12.42 -3.20 34.36
N ASP A 130 -12.90 -4.25 33.68
CA ASP A 130 -13.51 -4.13 32.36
C ASP A 130 -14.86 -3.37 32.38
N LYS A 131 -15.62 -3.41 33.48
CA LYS A 131 -16.86 -2.62 33.66
C LYS A 131 -16.63 -1.11 33.84
N PHE A 132 -15.42 -0.72 34.24
CA PHE A 132 -15.05 0.69 34.51
C PHE A 132 -13.99 1.23 33.54
N ARG A 133 -13.57 0.44 32.55
CA ARG A 133 -12.87 1.00 31.39
C ARG A 133 -13.82 2.01 30.74
N ILE A 134 -13.38 3.26 30.65
CA ILE A 134 -14.05 4.26 29.82
C ILE A 134 -13.95 3.75 28.40
N SER A 135 -15.03 3.14 27.94
CA SER A 135 -15.26 2.83 26.55
C SER A 135 -15.63 4.14 25.84
N ASP A 136 -14.64 4.97 25.57
CA ASP A 136 -14.54 5.38 24.18
C ASP A 136 -14.04 4.11 23.49
N GLU A 137 -14.94 3.15 23.21
CA GLU A 137 -14.60 1.95 22.43
C GLU A 137 -14.14 2.48 21.08
N VAL A 138 -12.82 2.66 20.96
CA VAL A 138 -12.18 3.21 19.78
C VAL A 138 -12.66 2.33 18.64
N PRO A 139 -13.40 2.88 17.66
CA PRO A 139 -13.99 2.07 16.61
C PRO A 139 -12.93 1.20 15.97
N PHE A 140 -13.28 -0.03 15.61
CA PHE A 140 -12.30 -1.03 15.16
C PHE A 140 -11.39 -0.53 14.03
N TYR A 141 -11.89 0.30 13.10
CA TYR A 141 -11.08 0.91 12.04
C TYR A 141 -10.01 1.89 12.54
N LYS A 142 -10.27 2.60 13.64
CA LYS A 142 -9.26 3.43 14.32
C LYS A 142 -8.29 2.56 15.11
N GLN A 143 -8.78 1.48 15.73
CA GLN A 143 -7.93 0.53 16.43
C GLN A 143 -6.97 -0.14 15.46
N TYR A 144 -7.45 -0.67 14.34
CA TYR A 144 -6.67 -1.36 13.30
C TYR A 144 -5.61 -0.49 12.63
N MET A 145 -5.77 0.84 12.69
CA MET A 145 -4.74 1.79 12.26
C MET A 145 -3.53 1.79 13.21
N ARG A 146 -3.71 1.51 14.50
CA ARG A 146 -2.65 1.40 15.51
C ARG A 146 -1.93 0.07 15.36
N PHE A 147 -0.68 0.00 15.81
CA PHE A 147 0.07 -1.25 15.85
C PHE A 147 -0.30 -2.04 17.11
N GLY A 148 -0.69 -3.31 16.97
CA GLY A 148 -0.94 -4.18 18.11
C GLY A 148 -1.45 -5.57 17.73
N PRO A 149 -1.82 -6.40 18.72
CA PRO A 149 -2.25 -7.80 18.51
C PRO A 149 -3.51 -7.96 17.64
N HIS A 150 -4.30 -6.88 17.52
CA HIS A 150 -5.47 -6.84 16.66
C HIS A 150 -5.09 -6.74 15.17
N ASN A 151 -3.85 -6.39 14.83
CA ASN A 151 -3.31 -6.58 13.49
C ASN A 151 -2.86 -8.04 13.35
N ASN A 152 -3.71 -8.84 12.74
CA ASN A 152 -3.47 -10.25 12.50
C ASN A 152 -4.24 -10.69 11.25
N THR A 153 -3.94 -11.90 10.78
CA THR A 153 -4.53 -12.48 9.57
C THR A 153 -6.05 -12.53 9.61
N GLU A 154 -6.64 -12.95 10.74
CA GLU A 154 -8.10 -13.05 10.88
C GLU A 154 -8.77 -11.68 10.69
N ASN A 155 -8.23 -10.66 11.34
CA ASN A 155 -8.73 -9.30 11.24
C ASN A 155 -8.47 -8.68 9.87
N LEU A 156 -7.36 -9.01 9.19
CA LEU A 156 -7.18 -8.63 7.78
C LEU A 156 -8.33 -9.19 6.92
N LEU A 157 -8.64 -10.48 7.05
CA LEU A 157 -9.71 -11.12 6.29
C LEU A 157 -11.07 -10.50 6.62
N LYS A 158 -11.30 -10.12 7.89
CA LYS A 158 -12.51 -9.41 8.31
C LYS A 158 -12.63 -8.06 7.62
N ILE A 159 -11.59 -7.22 7.61
CA ILE A 159 -11.67 -5.90 6.99
C ILE A 159 -11.85 -6.00 5.47
N LEU A 160 -11.23 -6.97 4.81
CA LEU A 160 -11.37 -7.15 3.35
C LEU A 160 -12.82 -7.47 2.95
N LYS A 161 -13.56 -8.17 3.82
CA LYS A 161 -15.01 -8.42 3.66
C LYS A 161 -15.85 -7.17 3.89
N GLU A 162 -15.44 -6.28 4.79
CA GLU A 162 -16.15 -5.02 5.08
C GLU A 162 -15.92 -3.93 4.04
N LEU A 163 -14.80 -3.98 3.30
CA LEU A 163 -14.52 -3.03 2.21
C LEU A 163 -15.53 -3.20 1.05
N PRO A 164 -15.78 -2.14 0.25
CA PRO A 164 -16.70 -2.18 -0.89
C PRO A 164 -16.48 -3.39 -1.80
N LYS A 165 -17.58 -3.99 -2.25
CA LYS A 165 -17.56 -5.16 -3.15
C LYS A 165 -17.12 -4.79 -4.57
N GLU A 166 -17.23 -3.51 -4.92
CA GLU A 166 -16.84 -2.97 -6.22
C GLU A 166 -15.31 -2.93 -6.37
N TRP A 167 -14.57 -2.79 -5.27
CA TRP A 167 -13.12 -2.58 -5.34
C TRP A 167 -12.35 -3.84 -5.73
N THR A 168 -11.45 -3.68 -6.71
CA THR A 168 -10.28 -4.53 -6.86
C THR A 168 -9.13 -3.88 -6.10
N ILE A 169 -8.47 -4.60 -5.18
CA ILE A 169 -7.35 -4.08 -4.40
C ILE A 169 -6.13 -4.95 -4.67
N ILE A 170 -5.11 -4.35 -5.29
CA ILE A 170 -3.85 -5.00 -5.62
C ILE A 170 -2.72 -4.31 -4.87
N GLN A 171 -1.94 -5.11 -4.15
CA GLN A 171 -0.74 -4.63 -3.47
C GLN A 171 0.52 -5.11 -4.20
N LEU A 172 1.43 -4.18 -4.48
CA LEU A 172 2.75 -4.43 -5.07
C LEU A 172 3.80 -4.19 -3.99
N THR A 173 4.56 -5.22 -3.63
CA THR A 173 5.57 -5.15 -2.56
C THR A 173 6.91 -5.67 -3.05
N ALA A 174 7.97 -4.87 -2.95
CA ALA A 174 9.31 -5.31 -3.32
C ALA A 174 9.74 -6.49 -2.42
N ALA A 175 10.41 -7.49 -2.99
CA ALA A 175 10.88 -8.63 -2.22
C ALA A 175 11.89 -8.19 -1.15
N TYR A 176 12.09 -9.03 -0.13
CA TYR A 176 13.05 -8.73 0.93
C TYR A 176 14.45 -8.51 0.33
N ASN A 177 15.07 -7.39 0.70
CA ASN A 177 16.46 -7.11 0.35
C ASN A 177 17.25 -6.81 1.64
N PRO A 178 18.28 -7.61 1.99
CA PRO A 178 19.13 -7.38 3.16
C PRO A 178 19.76 -5.97 3.21
N ASN A 179 20.01 -5.37 2.04
CA ASN A 179 20.60 -4.05 1.93
C ASN A 179 19.67 -2.92 2.43
N GLU A 180 18.36 -3.18 2.57
CA GLU A 180 17.39 -2.24 3.17
C GLU A 180 17.81 -1.79 4.58
N ASN A 181 18.52 -2.64 5.31
CA ASN A 181 18.96 -2.39 6.69
C ASN A 181 20.45 -2.06 6.81
N LEU A 182 21.21 -2.15 5.72
CA LEU A 182 22.67 -2.04 5.71
C LEU A 182 23.20 -0.85 4.90
N LYS A 183 22.50 -0.48 3.82
CA LYS A 183 22.97 0.53 2.86
C LYS A 183 22.00 1.70 2.78
N PRO A 184 22.47 2.91 2.39
CA PRO A 184 21.59 4.00 1.99
C PRO A 184 20.69 3.61 0.82
N GLN A 185 19.43 4.08 0.82
CA GLN A 185 18.44 3.78 -0.23
C GLN A 185 18.97 4.01 -1.66
N LYS A 186 19.78 5.05 -1.86
CA LYS A 186 20.34 5.38 -3.19
C LYS A 186 21.20 4.26 -3.78
N GLU A 187 21.81 3.43 -2.95
CA GLU A 187 22.71 2.36 -3.38
C GLU A 187 21.97 1.06 -3.75
N PHE A 188 20.84 0.76 -3.09
CA PHE A 188 20.12 -0.49 -3.31
C PHE A 188 18.76 -0.34 -4.01
N LYS A 189 18.25 0.89 -4.23
CA LYS A 189 16.94 1.12 -4.87
C LYS A 189 16.79 0.57 -6.29
N THR A 190 17.90 0.23 -6.94
CA THR A 190 17.92 -0.44 -8.26
C THR A 190 18.14 -1.95 -8.15
N GLU A 191 18.48 -2.45 -6.96
CA GLU A 191 18.74 -3.86 -6.66
C GLU A 191 17.44 -4.57 -6.26
N ILE A 192 16.44 -4.59 -7.16
CA ILE A 192 15.19 -5.34 -6.95
C ILE A 192 15.23 -6.61 -7.80
N SER A 193 15.29 -7.76 -7.14
CA SER A 193 15.34 -9.07 -7.79
C SER A 193 13.96 -9.53 -8.26
N SER A 194 12.94 -9.28 -7.44
CA SER A 194 11.53 -9.59 -7.69
C SER A 194 10.63 -8.73 -6.83
N PHE A 195 9.34 -8.76 -7.12
CA PHE A 195 8.31 -8.18 -6.27
C PHE A 195 7.11 -9.11 -6.19
N TYR A 196 6.32 -8.95 -5.14
CA TYR A 196 5.09 -9.68 -4.90
C TYR A 196 3.89 -8.84 -5.33
N MET A 197 3.02 -9.43 -6.14
CA MET A 197 1.71 -8.87 -6.48
C MET A 197 0.65 -9.66 -5.73
N THR A 198 0.04 -9.00 -4.74
CA THR A 198 -0.96 -9.59 -3.84
C THR A 198 -2.32 -9.06 -4.21
N MET A 199 -3.20 -9.93 -4.69
CA MET A 199 -4.61 -9.63 -4.87
C MET A 199 -5.29 -9.72 -3.49
N LEU A 200 -5.50 -8.58 -2.84
CA LEU A 200 -6.22 -8.50 -1.57
C LEU A 200 -7.73 -8.62 -1.79
N LYS A 201 -8.23 -8.03 -2.88
CA LYS A 201 -9.61 -8.14 -3.31
C LYS A 201 -9.68 -8.20 -4.83
N ASN A 202 -10.39 -9.18 -5.37
CA ASN A 202 -10.54 -9.41 -6.81
C ASN A 202 -11.86 -10.16 -7.06
N ASP A 203 -12.44 -9.98 -8.25
CA ASP A 203 -13.71 -10.60 -8.65
C ASP A 203 -13.75 -12.12 -8.43
N TYR A 204 -12.69 -12.81 -8.86
CA TYR A 204 -12.60 -14.26 -8.81
C TYR A 204 -12.16 -14.79 -7.44
N ILE A 205 -11.57 -13.93 -6.60
CA ILE A 205 -11.23 -14.26 -5.20
C ILE A 205 -12.49 -14.26 -4.35
N ASP A 206 -13.31 -13.21 -4.47
CA ASP A 206 -14.48 -13.02 -3.63
C ASP A 206 -15.55 -14.09 -3.91
N VAL A 207 -15.75 -14.43 -5.18
CA VAL A 207 -16.80 -15.40 -5.57
C VAL A 207 -16.44 -16.83 -5.23
N ASN A 208 -15.15 -17.18 -5.28
CA ASN A 208 -14.69 -18.50 -4.88
C ASN A 208 -14.29 -18.57 -3.40
N ASN A 209 -14.43 -17.46 -2.65
CA ASN A 209 -14.04 -17.31 -1.25
C ASN A 209 -12.63 -17.86 -0.95
N VAL A 210 -11.67 -17.57 -1.84
CA VAL A 210 -10.30 -18.14 -1.79
C VAL A 210 -9.43 -17.46 -0.74
N GLY A 211 -9.77 -16.23 -0.38
CA GLY A 211 -8.87 -15.33 0.34
C GLY A 211 -7.82 -14.69 -0.58
N PRO A 212 -6.99 -13.79 -0.04
CA PRO A 212 -6.00 -13.08 -0.83
C PRO A 212 -4.99 -14.04 -1.45
N LEU A 213 -4.44 -13.68 -2.62
CA LEU A 213 -3.50 -14.51 -3.37
C LEU A 213 -2.29 -13.71 -3.83
N THR A 214 -1.10 -14.27 -3.67
CA THR A 214 0.18 -13.61 -3.98
C THR A 214 0.92 -14.29 -5.12
N VAL A 215 1.39 -13.53 -6.10
CA VAL A 215 2.30 -14.01 -7.16
C VAL A 215 3.65 -13.31 -7.08
N ASN A 216 4.72 -14.06 -7.30
CA ASN A 216 6.07 -13.50 -7.39
C ASN A 216 6.39 -13.16 -8.86
N VAL A 217 6.75 -11.90 -9.09
CA VAL A 217 7.12 -11.37 -10.40
C VAL A 217 8.59 -10.99 -10.38
N PRO A 218 9.46 -11.68 -11.14
CA PRO A 218 10.87 -11.31 -11.27
C PRO A 218 11.00 -9.87 -11.76
N ALA A 219 11.90 -9.09 -11.16
CA ALA A 219 12.11 -7.68 -11.46
C ALA A 219 13.36 -7.40 -12.30
N TYR A 220 14.25 -8.39 -12.41
CA TYR A 220 15.43 -8.28 -13.24
C TYR A 220 15.11 -8.56 -14.71
N VAL A 221 14.83 -7.49 -15.44
CA VAL A 221 14.50 -7.54 -16.86
C VAL A 221 15.44 -6.61 -17.62
N HIS A 222 16.43 -7.21 -18.29
CA HIS A 222 17.25 -6.50 -19.25
C HIS A 222 17.80 -7.51 -20.27
N LYS A 223 17.95 -7.07 -21.51
CA LYS A 223 18.72 -7.80 -22.51
C LYS A 223 20.19 -7.44 -22.37
N GLU A 224 21.06 -8.33 -22.85
CA GLU A 224 22.49 -8.07 -22.91
C GLU A 224 22.75 -6.77 -23.70
N GLY A 225 23.45 -5.80 -23.07
CA GLY A 225 23.74 -4.48 -23.65
C GLY A 225 22.71 -3.39 -23.35
N GLU A 226 21.55 -3.69 -22.75
CA GLU A 226 20.56 -2.69 -22.33
C GLU A 226 20.75 -2.31 -20.85
N LYS A 227 20.40 -1.07 -20.49
CA LYS A 227 20.39 -0.64 -19.08
C LYS A 227 19.25 -1.37 -18.34
N PRO A 228 19.46 -1.81 -17.09
CA PRO A 228 18.39 -2.33 -16.25
C PRO A 228 17.24 -1.31 -16.11
N LEU A 229 16.00 -1.81 -16.11
CA LEU A 229 14.77 -1.00 -16.11
C LEU A 229 14.76 0.10 -15.04
N PHE A 230 15.13 -0.24 -13.79
CA PHE A 230 15.19 0.70 -12.67
C PHE A 230 16.23 1.80 -12.91
N THR A 231 17.42 1.42 -13.39
CA THR A 231 18.50 2.37 -13.69
C THR A 231 18.10 3.34 -14.79
N GLU A 232 17.43 2.85 -15.84
CA GLU A 232 16.93 3.70 -16.92
C GLU A 232 15.84 4.67 -16.44
N LEU A 233 14.88 4.20 -15.63
CA LEU A 233 13.85 5.06 -15.05
C LEU A 233 14.44 6.17 -14.17
N TYR A 234 15.39 5.86 -13.28
CA TYR A 234 15.99 6.91 -12.46
C TYR A 234 16.85 7.88 -13.29
N SER A 235 17.56 7.38 -14.31
CA SER A 235 18.35 8.23 -15.22
C SER A 235 17.48 9.19 -16.01
N LEU A 236 16.37 8.74 -16.62
CA LEU A 236 15.50 9.63 -17.38
C LEU A 236 14.79 10.66 -16.49
N LEU A 237 14.47 10.29 -15.24
CA LEU A 237 13.85 11.22 -14.30
C LEU A 237 14.83 12.32 -13.90
N GLU A 238 16.09 11.98 -13.63
CA GLU A 238 17.15 12.96 -13.39
C GLU A 238 17.31 13.92 -14.58
N ASP A 239 17.35 13.39 -15.81
CA ASP A 239 17.40 14.21 -17.03
C ASP A 239 16.18 15.12 -17.17
N ASN A 240 14.99 14.63 -16.82
CA ASN A 240 13.75 15.42 -16.83
C ASN A 240 13.81 16.59 -15.84
N TYR A 241 14.19 16.33 -14.59
CA TYR A 241 14.31 17.38 -13.57
C TYR A 241 15.38 18.41 -13.95
N ASN A 242 16.53 17.96 -14.44
CA ASN A 242 17.61 18.83 -14.92
C ASN A 242 17.17 19.70 -16.10
N THR A 243 16.36 19.16 -17.01
CA THR A 243 15.82 19.88 -18.16
C THR A 243 14.80 20.93 -17.73
N ILE A 244 13.87 20.58 -16.82
CA ILE A 244 12.87 21.51 -16.26
C ILE A 244 13.57 22.66 -15.52
N GLY A 245 14.56 22.39 -14.67
CA GLY A 245 15.27 23.42 -13.90
C GLY A 245 15.99 24.45 -14.77
N LYS A 246 16.37 24.08 -16.00
CA LYS A 246 17.04 24.96 -16.97
C LYS A 246 16.08 25.76 -17.84
N ALA A 247 14.78 25.41 -17.86
CA ALA A 247 13.79 26.00 -18.78
C ALA A 247 13.68 27.53 -18.66
N GLN A 248 13.76 28.05 -17.43
CA GLN A 248 13.65 29.48 -17.13
C GLN A 248 14.78 30.35 -17.73
N PHE A 249 15.92 29.76 -18.08
CA PHE A 249 17.08 30.48 -18.62
C PHE A 249 17.11 30.48 -20.16
N ILE A 250 16.10 29.92 -20.82
CA ILE A 250 16.07 29.74 -22.28
C ILE A 250 15.35 30.91 -22.95
N ASN A 251 16.09 31.77 -23.64
CA ASN A 251 15.57 32.94 -24.36
C ASN A 251 15.78 32.88 -25.89
N LYS A 252 16.72 32.08 -26.40
CA LYS A 252 17.03 31.96 -27.84
C LYS A 252 16.17 30.88 -28.51
N LYS A 253 15.63 31.18 -29.70
CA LYS A 253 14.80 30.24 -30.51
C LYS A 253 15.45 28.86 -30.69
N ARG A 254 16.73 28.81 -31.03
CA ARG A 254 17.48 27.54 -31.18
C ARG A 254 17.55 26.73 -29.88
N LEU A 255 17.68 27.40 -28.74
CA LEU A 255 17.72 26.74 -27.43
C LEU A 255 16.32 26.22 -27.03
N VAL A 256 15.25 26.93 -27.39
CA VAL A 256 13.87 26.45 -27.23
C VAL A 256 13.64 25.18 -28.04
N GLN A 257 14.08 25.14 -29.29
CA GLN A 257 13.97 23.94 -30.14
C GLN A 257 14.75 22.75 -29.55
N ASN A 258 15.98 22.98 -29.08
CA ASN A 258 16.80 21.95 -28.42
C ASN A 258 16.13 21.45 -27.12
N TYR A 259 15.57 22.36 -26.32
CA TYR A 259 14.81 22.00 -25.12
C TYR A 259 13.65 21.04 -25.44
N TRP A 260 12.83 21.37 -26.44
CA TRP A 260 11.72 20.52 -26.84
C TRP A 260 12.17 19.18 -27.42
N SER A 261 13.23 19.16 -28.23
CA SER A 261 13.81 17.93 -28.75
C SER A 261 14.32 17.01 -27.64
N LYS A 262 15.00 17.55 -26.61
CA LYS A 262 15.41 16.77 -25.43
C LYS A 262 14.23 16.23 -24.63
N ARG A 263 13.17 17.02 -24.50
CA ARG A 263 11.95 16.61 -23.82
C ARG A 263 11.19 15.52 -24.56
N GLU A 264 11.19 15.57 -25.89
CA GLU A 264 10.64 14.52 -26.75
C GLU A 264 11.45 13.23 -26.60
N ASP A 265 12.79 13.31 -26.57
CA ASP A 265 13.65 12.15 -26.28
C ASP A 265 13.34 11.52 -24.91
N ILE A 266 13.19 12.33 -23.85
CA ILE A 266 12.81 11.85 -22.51
C ILE A 266 11.43 11.20 -22.52
N ASP A 267 10.45 11.75 -23.24
CA ASP A 267 9.12 11.17 -23.40
C ASP A 267 9.16 9.81 -24.11
N LEU A 268 9.95 9.71 -25.20
CA LEU A 268 10.18 8.46 -25.91
C LEU A 268 10.87 7.41 -25.03
N ARG A 269 11.84 7.82 -24.20
CA ARG A 269 12.49 6.95 -23.21
C ARG A 269 11.50 6.46 -22.15
N MET A 270 10.63 7.34 -21.62
CA MET A 270 9.56 6.94 -20.69
C MET A 270 8.59 5.95 -21.34
N LYS A 271 8.19 6.18 -22.59
CA LYS A 271 7.40 5.22 -23.37
C LYS A 271 8.13 3.88 -23.52
N GLY A 272 9.45 3.91 -23.71
CA GLY A 272 10.32 2.72 -23.68
C GLY A 272 10.23 1.96 -22.36
N VAL A 273 10.38 2.67 -21.23
CA VAL A 273 10.23 2.09 -19.88
C VAL A 273 8.86 1.42 -19.72
N ILE A 274 7.77 2.11 -20.06
CA ILE A 274 6.40 1.54 -19.98
C ILE A 274 6.26 0.30 -20.85
N ASN A 275 6.80 0.31 -22.08
CA ASN A 275 6.77 -0.87 -22.95
C ASN A 275 7.54 -2.06 -22.36
N VAL A 276 8.70 -1.84 -21.75
CA VAL A 276 9.48 -2.89 -21.07
C VAL A 276 8.72 -3.40 -19.84
N MET A 277 8.08 -2.51 -19.07
CA MET A 277 7.20 -2.90 -17.97
C MET A 277 6.09 -3.84 -18.45
N GLU A 278 5.40 -3.51 -19.54
CA GLU A 278 4.29 -4.30 -20.06
C GLU A 278 4.74 -5.63 -20.66
N ARG A 279 5.77 -5.60 -21.49
CA ARG A 279 6.13 -6.75 -22.34
C ARG A 279 7.06 -7.72 -21.67
N ASP A 280 8.13 -7.19 -21.08
CA ASP A 280 9.24 -7.98 -20.62
C ASP A 280 9.17 -8.21 -19.10
N TRP A 281 8.60 -7.25 -18.34
CA TRP A 281 8.47 -7.35 -16.88
C TRP A 281 7.19 -8.05 -16.41
N LEU A 282 6.02 -7.47 -16.70
CA LEU A 282 4.74 -8.02 -16.25
C LEU A 282 4.26 -9.14 -17.19
N GLY A 283 4.34 -8.92 -18.50
CA GLY A 283 3.75 -9.81 -19.49
C GLY A 283 2.28 -10.09 -19.17
N GLY A 284 1.91 -11.37 -19.06
CA GLY A 284 0.54 -11.76 -18.74
C GLY A 284 0.09 -11.45 -17.30
N TRP A 285 1.00 -11.15 -16.37
CA TRP A 285 0.63 -10.77 -15.00
C TRP A 285 -0.05 -9.41 -14.91
N SER A 286 0.08 -8.57 -15.93
CA SER A 286 -0.69 -7.32 -16.02
C SER A 286 -2.21 -7.55 -16.01
N SER A 287 -2.68 -8.76 -16.34
CA SER A 287 -4.09 -9.16 -16.18
C SER A 287 -4.62 -9.03 -14.75
N LEU A 288 -3.77 -9.22 -13.74
CA LEU A 288 -4.15 -9.13 -12.33
C LEU A 288 -4.44 -7.69 -11.87
N LEU A 289 -4.01 -6.69 -12.64
CA LEU A 289 -4.25 -5.28 -12.35
C LEU A 289 -5.65 -4.83 -12.78
N THR A 290 -6.40 -5.66 -13.52
CA THR A 290 -7.70 -5.27 -14.06
C THR A 290 -8.81 -5.25 -13.02
N GLY A 291 -9.70 -4.26 -13.12
CA GLY A 291 -10.87 -4.12 -12.26
C GLY A 291 -11.92 -5.20 -12.52
N ARG A 292 -12.76 -5.43 -11.51
CA ARG A 292 -13.91 -6.33 -11.59
C ARG A 292 -14.85 -5.96 -12.75
N LEU A 293 -15.40 -6.95 -13.45
CA LEU A 293 -16.44 -6.73 -14.45
C LEU A 293 -17.73 -6.23 -13.78
N ARG A 294 -18.34 -5.16 -14.34
CA ARG A 294 -19.67 -4.72 -13.86
C ARG A 294 -20.77 -5.70 -14.26
N ASP A 295 -20.62 -6.35 -15.41
CA ASP A 295 -21.52 -7.39 -15.88
C ASP A 295 -21.15 -8.74 -15.26
N THR A 296 -21.87 -9.13 -14.23
CA THR A 296 -21.66 -10.41 -13.53
C THR A 296 -22.05 -11.61 -14.39
N GLN A 297 -22.98 -11.46 -15.36
CA GLN A 297 -23.37 -12.55 -16.24
C GLN A 297 -22.25 -12.87 -17.23
N LEU A 298 -21.58 -11.84 -17.77
CA LEU A 298 -20.40 -12.01 -18.60
C LEU A 298 -19.27 -12.72 -17.83
N ARG A 299 -19.03 -12.31 -16.59
CA ARG A 299 -18.08 -12.96 -15.69
C ARG A 299 -18.44 -14.43 -15.46
N ASP A 300 -19.68 -14.73 -15.06
CA ASP A 300 -20.12 -16.10 -14.77
C ASP A 300 -20.02 -17.02 -16.00
N ARG A 301 -20.34 -16.49 -17.20
CA ARG A 301 -20.11 -17.20 -18.46
C ARG A 301 -18.63 -17.51 -18.66
N LEU A 302 -17.74 -16.54 -18.41
CA LEU A 302 -16.30 -16.73 -18.59
C LEU A 302 -15.74 -17.80 -17.64
N VAL A 303 -16.16 -17.77 -16.38
CA VAL A 303 -15.78 -18.79 -15.39
C VAL A 303 -16.24 -20.17 -15.86
N LYS A 304 -17.50 -20.33 -16.26
CA LYS A 304 -18.02 -21.60 -16.79
C LYS A 304 -17.26 -22.06 -18.03
N PHE A 305 -16.91 -21.16 -18.93
CA PHE A 305 -16.18 -21.48 -20.14
C PHE A 305 -14.78 -22.02 -19.82
N VAL A 306 -14.06 -21.38 -18.89
CA VAL A 306 -12.75 -21.86 -18.42
C VAL A 306 -12.89 -23.17 -17.64
N ASP A 307 -13.92 -23.32 -16.80
CA ASP A 307 -14.16 -24.55 -16.04
C ASP A 307 -14.48 -25.75 -16.93
N ASN A 308 -15.28 -25.56 -17.97
CA ASN A 308 -15.54 -26.58 -18.98
C ASN A 308 -14.23 -27.02 -19.66
N ALA A 309 -13.38 -26.05 -20.04
CA ALA A 309 -12.08 -26.36 -20.61
C ALA A 309 -11.16 -27.09 -19.61
N ILE A 310 -11.26 -26.85 -18.31
CA ILE A 310 -10.52 -27.64 -17.30
C ILE A 310 -11.09 -29.07 -17.22
N ALA A 311 -12.41 -29.22 -17.25
CA ALA A 311 -13.10 -30.50 -17.16
C ALA A 311 -12.87 -31.41 -18.38
N ASP A 312 -12.83 -30.84 -19.58
CA ASP A 312 -12.52 -31.55 -20.83
C ASP A 312 -11.14 -32.23 -20.76
N TRP A 313 -10.23 -31.66 -19.98
CA TRP A 313 -8.90 -32.17 -19.71
C TRP A 313 -8.84 -32.84 -18.33
N GLY A 314 -9.83 -33.67 -17.97
CA GLY A 314 -10.11 -34.21 -16.62
C GLY A 314 -8.95 -34.84 -15.81
N PHE A 315 -7.75 -34.98 -16.38
CA PHE A 315 -6.51 -35.29 -15.67
C PHE A 315 -5.85 -34.07 -15.00
N LEU A 316 -6.23 -32.84 -15.38
CA LEU A 316 -5.69 -31.59 -14.84
C LEU A 316 -6.22 -31.29 -13.43
N LYS A 317 -5.48 -31.73 -12.42
CA LYS A 317 -5.69 -31.40 -11.00
C LYS A 317 -5.18 -29.99 -10.64
N LEU A 318 -5.82 -28.94 -11.17
CA LEU A 318 -5.43 -27.55 -10.87
C LEU A 318 -5.88 -27.11 -9.47
N THR A 319 -5.00 -26.40 -8.76
CA THR A 319 -5.32 -25.77 -7.47
C THR A 319 -6.30 -24.60 -7.65
N THR A 320 -6.98 -24.20 -6.56
CA THR A 320 -7.88 -23.03 -6.57
C THR A 320 -7.15 -21.75 -6.99
N LYS A 321 -5.88 -21.60 -6.58
CA LYS A 321 -5.01 -20.50 -7.01
C LYS A 321 -4.80 -20.53 -8.52
N GLN A 322 -4.45 -21.68 -9.10
CA GLN A 322 -4.24 -21.81 -10.54
C GLN A 322 -5.50 -21.46 -11.34
N LYS A 323 -6.67 -21.95 -10.91
CA LYS A 323 -7.95 -21.61 -11.54
C LYS A 323 -8.23 -20.11 -11.49
N THR A 324 -8.06 -19.49 -10.32
CA THR A 324 -8.27 -18.05 -10.13
C THR A 324 -7.35 -17.21 -11.02
N LEU A 325 -6.09 -17.60 -11.15
CA LEU A 325 -5.14 -16.93 -12.04
C LEU A 325 -5.50 -17.12 -13.52
N LEU A 326 -6.00 -18.30 -13.92
CA LEU A 326 -6.48 -18.52 -15.27
C LEU A 326 -7.70 -17.65 -15.58
N TYR A 327 -8.68 -17.53 -14.68
CA TYR A 327 -9.84 -16.65 -14.91
C TYR A 327 -9.40 -15.20 -15.17
N ASN A 328 -8.52 -14.65 -14.34
CA ASN A 328 -8.00 -13.29 -14.52
C ASN A 328 -7.26 -13.12 -15.86
N LEU A 329 -6.42 -14.11 -16.22
CA LEU A 329 -5.66 -14.07 -17.48
C LEU A 329 -6.57 -14.12 -18.71
N ILE A 330 -7.58 -15.00 -18.70
CA ILE A 330 -8.52 -15.16 -19.80
C ILE A 330 -9.45 -13.94 -19.92
N ASP A 331 -9.90 -13.38 -18.80
CA ASP A 331 -10.69 -12.14 -18.75
C ASP A 331 -9.96 -10.97 -19.43
N SER A 332 -8.66 -10.84 -19.16
CA SER A 332 -7.84 -9.74 -19.69
C SER A 332 -7.16 -10.06 -21.02
N CYS A 333 -7.44 -11.23 -21.62
CA CYS A 333 -6.63 -11.75 -22.73
C CYS A 333 -6.60 -10.82 -23.94
N HIS A 334 -7.67 -10.06 -24.21
CA HIS A 334 -7.78 -9.07 -25.29
C HIS A 334 -6.63 -8.05 -25.31
N SER A 335 -6.21 -7.58 -24.15
CA SER A 335 -5.11 -6.62 -24.00
C SER A 335 -3.71 -7.25 -24.13
N LEU A 336 -3.61 -8.59 -24.19
CA LEU A 336 -2.35 -9.31 -24.07
C LEU A 336 -1.92 -9.97 -25.38
N PRO A 337 -0.67 -9.82 -25.82
CA PRO A 337 -0.09 -10.62 -26.89
C PRO A 337 -0.12 -12.13 -26.63
N SER A 338 -0.27 -12.95 -27.68
CA SER A 338 -0.42 -14.41 -27.55
C SER A 338 0.80 -15.10 -26.91
N ASN A 339 2.01 -14.57 -27.09
CA ASN A 339 3.22 -15.04 -26.41
C ASN A 339 3.18 -14.77 -24.90
N HIS A 340 2.64 -13.63 -24.46
CA HIS A 340 2.50 -13.31 -23.03
C HIS A 340 1.46 -14.20 -22.36
N ILE A 341 0.35 -14.47 -23.06
CA ILE A 341 -0.68 -15.42 -22.60
C ILE A 341 -0.06 -16.80 -22.40
N LYS A 342 0.63 -17.34 -23.43
CA LYS A 342 1.29 -18.65 -23.35
C LYS A 342 2.34 -18.71 -22.24
N SER A 343 3.15 -17.66 -22.10
CA SER A 343 4.15 -17.57 -21.04
C SER A 343 3.51 -17.56 -19.66
N CYS A 344 2.44 -16.78 -19.46
CA CYS A 344 1.72 -16.71 -18.19
C CYS A 344 1.01 -18.03 -17.87
N ILE A 345 0.34 -18.68 -18.83
CA ILE A 345 -0.23 -20.02 -18.66
C ILE A 345 0.85 -21.00 -18.20
N ARG A 346 2.02 -21.04 -18.86
CA ARG A 346 3.14 -21.88 -18.44
C ARG A 346 3.46 -21.65 -16.96
N ARG A 347 3.63 -20.39 -16.54
CA ARG A 347 3.95 -20.04 -15.15
C ARG A 347 2.84 -20.46 -14.19
N ILE A 348 1.56 -20.24 -14.54
CA ILE A 348 0.42 -20.68 -13.73
C ILE A 348 0.41 -22.20 -13.56
N LEU A 349 0.57 -22.95 -14.65
CA LEU A 349 0.54 -24.40 -14.64
C LEU A 349 1.73 -25.01 -13.88
N THR A 350 2.90 -24.37 -13.87
CA THR A 350 4.09 -24.91 -13.22
C THR A 350 4.41 -24.29 -11.86
N GLU A 351 4.55 -22.97 -11.79
CA GLU A 351 5.09 -22.26 -10.61
C GLU A 351 4.08 -22.13 -9.47
N HIS A 352 2.80 -22.38 -9.75
CA HIS A 352 1.69 -22.26 -8.79
C HIS A 352 0.94 -23.59 -8.57
N GLY A 353 1.55 -24.71 -8.95
CA GLY A 353 1.06 -26.05 -8.63
C GLY A 353 1.20 -26.40 -7.14
N ASN A 354 0.71 -27.57 -6.74
CA ASN A 354 0.87 -28.05 -5.36
C ASN A 354 2.34 -28.32 -5.04
N THR A 355 2.91 -27.55 -4.10
CA THR A 355 4.34 -27.63 -3.73
C THR A 355 4.75 -29.01 -3.21
N GLU A 356 3.89 -29.72 -2.48
CA GLU A 356 4.19 -31.05 -1.95
C GLU A 356 4.26 -32.10 -3.06
N ASP A 357 3.35 -32.03 -4.03
CA ASP A 357 3.41 -32.91 -5.19
C ASP A 357 4.65 -32.64 -6.06
N ILE A 358 5.01 -31.36 -6.25
CA ILE A 358 6.26 -30.99 -6.94
C ILE A 358 7.48 -31.56 -6.17
N ARG A 359 7.54 -31.39 -4.85
CA ARG A 359 8.63 -31.94 -4.00
C ARG A 359 8.75 -33.46 -4.15
N ARG A 360 7.62 -34.19 -4.15
CA ARG A 360 7.59 -35.66 -4.34
C ARG A 360 8.19 -36.09 -5.66
N VAL A 361 7.94 -35.35 -6.75
CA VAL A 361 8.49 -35.68 -8.07
C VAL A 361 9.96 -35.26 -8.18
N ILE A 362 10.31 -34.04 -7.73
CA ILE A 362 11.68 -33.51 -7.79
C ILE A 362 12.68 -34.42 -7.07
N ASN A 363 12.28 -35.03 -5.94
CA ASN A 363 13.16 -35.94 -5.20
C ASN A 363 13.63 -37.15 -6.02
N LYS A 364 12.84 -37.57 -7.02
CA LYS A 364 13.14 -38.66 -7.96
C LYS A 364 13.96 -38.20 -9.17
N LEU A 365 13.96 -36.90 -9.48
CA LEU A 365 14.64 -36.35 -10.65
C LEU A 365 16.11 -36.04 -10.34
N ILE A 366 16.96 -36.24 -11.35
CA ILE A 366 18.37 -35.88 -11.31
C ILE A 366 18.56 -34.60 -12.13
N CYS A 367 18.91 -33.51 -11.45
CA CYS A 367 19.20 -32.22 -12.07
C CYS A 367 20.47 -31.62 -11.46
N LYS A 368 21.38 -31.13 -12.29
CA LYS A 368 22.63 -30.49 -11.84
C LYS A 368 22.43 -29.04 -11.36
N SER A 369 21.34 -28.40 -11.76
CA SER A 369 21.10 -26.97 -11.52
C SER A 369 19.98 -26.68 -10.52
N CYS A 370 19.24 -27.69 -10.05
CA CYS A 370 18.11 -27.49 -9.13
C CYS A 370 18.40 -28.12 -7.77
N SER A 371 18.08 -27.39 -6.70
CA SER A 371 18.07 -27.92 -5.34
C SER A 371 16.82 -28.74 -5.08
N LYS A 372 16.95 -29.83 -4.32
CA LYS A 372 15.81 -30.59 -3.79
C LYS A 372 15.11 -29.85 -2.65
N GLN A 373 15.82 -28.95 -1.97
CA GLN A 373 15.32 -28.12 -0.86
C GLN A 373 14.96 -26.71 -1.37
N PHE A 374 14.17 -26.64 -2.44
CA PHE A 374 13.72 -25.34 -2.97
C PHE A 374 12.64 -24.74 -2.06
N LYS A 375 12.64 -23.40 -1.92
CA LYS A 375 11.62 -22.67 -1.17
C LYS A 375 10.41 -22.41 -2.05
N PHE A 376 10.64 -21.89 -3.26
CA PHE A 376 9.58 -21.64 -4.24
C PHE A 376 9.75 -22.46 -5.53
N PRO A 377 8.65 -22.92 -6.16
CA PRO A 377 8.74 -23.68 -7.41
C PRO A 377 9.46 -22.94 -8.55
N ASN A 378 9.44 -21.61 -8.58
CA ASN A 378 10.14 -20.79 -9.59
C ASN A 378 11.67 -20.82 -9.47
N GLU A 379 12.24 -21.36 -8.40
CA GLU A 379 13.68 -21.65 -8.26
C GLU A 379 14.11 -22.86 -9.10
N LEU A 380 13.15 -23.71 -9.49
CA LEU A 380 13.40 -24.88 -10.32
C LEU A 380 13.49 -24.49 -11.79
N CYS A 381 14.40 -25.14 -12.52
CA CYS A 381 14.52 -24.94 -13.95
C CYS A 381 13.27 -25.45 -14.69
N LEU A 382 12.98 -24.84 -15.84
CA LEU A 382 11.81 -25.18 -16.65
C LEU A 382 11.73 -26.68 -17.01
N LYS A 383 12.87 -27.34 -17.24
CA LYS A 383 12.91 -28.79 -17.54
C LYS A 383 12.39 -29.63 -16.38
N CYS A 384 12.74 -29.27 -15.14
CA CYS A 384 12.29 -29.99 -13.96
C CYS A 384 10.80 -29.72 -13.70
N LEU A 385 10.38 -28.46 -13.81
CA LEU A 385 8.97 -28.07 -13.69
C LEU A 385 8.07 -28.76 -14.73
N SER A 386 8.52 -28.86 -15.98
CA SER A 386 7.77 -29.56 -17.04
C SER A 386 7.59 -31.04 -16.73
N LYS A 387 8.65 -31.72 -16.24
CA LYS A 387 8.55 -33.13 -15.82
C LYS A 387 7.64 -33.30 -14.61
N CYS A 388 7.70 -32.39 -13.64
CA CYS A 388 6.79 -32.43 -12.50
C CYS A 388 5.34 -32.30 -12.94
N PHE A 389 5.06 -31.35 -13.84
CA PHE A 389 3.72 -31.18 -14.41
C PHE A 389 3.24 -32.46 -15.10
N GLU A 390 4.07 -33.08 -15.94
CA GLU A 390 3.75 -34.33 -16.65
C GLU A 390 3.44 -35.50 -15.71
N GLU A 391 4.24 -35.68 -14.67
CA GLU A 391 4.04 -36.76 -13.69
C GLU A 391 2.78 -36.55 -12.83
N ILE A 392 2.47 -35.30 -12.47
CA ILE A 392 1.33 -34.96 -11.61
C ILE A 392 0.00 -35.03 -12.38
N HIS A 393 0.00 -34.55 -13.62
CA HIS A 393 -1.21 -34.36 -14.43
C HIS A 393 -1.38 -35.39 -15.55
N HIS A 394 -0.40 -36.27 -15.78
CA HIS A 394 -0.41 -37.27 -16.85
C HIS A 394 -0.63 -36.69 -18.27
N VAL A 395 -0.26 -35.42 -18.45
CA VAL A 395 -0.40 -34.66 -19.71
C VAL A 395 0.85 -33.78 -19.89
N SER A 396 1.33 -33.63 -21.13
CA SER A 396 2.47 -32.76 -21.40
C SER A 396 2.17 -31.29 -21.14
N LEU A 397 3.17 -30.57 -20.61
CA LEU A 397 3.03 -29.13 -20.34
C LEU A 397 2.65 -28.35 -21.61
N VAL A 398 3.20 -28.76 -22.76
CA VAL A 398 2.87 -28.16 -24.07
C VAL A 398 1.39 -28.32 -24.41
N SER A 399 0.80 -29.49 -24.12
CA SER A 399 -0.63 -29.73 -24.35
C SER A 399 -1.49 -28.87 -23.43
N GLY A 400 -1.11 -28.75 -22.15
CA GLY A 400 -1.78 -27.85 -21.20
C GLY A 400 -1.71 -26.38 -21.64
N ILE A 401 -0.54 -25.91 -22.08
CA ILE A 401 -0.39 -24.54 -22.62
C ILE A 401 -1.27 -24.36 -23.86
N LYS A 402 -1.26 -25.33 -24.77
CA LYS A 402 -2.06 -25.28 -26.00
C LYS A 402 -3.55 -25.17 -25.66
N ALA A 403 -4.05 -26.00 -24.75
CA ALA A 403 -5.45 -26.01 -24.32
C ALA A 403 -5.92 -24.62 -23.86
N PHE A 404 -5.28 -24.04 -22.85
CA PHE A 404 -5.70 -22.74 -22.33
C PHE A 404 -5.37 -21.58 -23.26
N SER A 405 -4.35 -21.71 -24.13
CA SER A 405 -4.11 -20.71 -25.17
C SER A 405 -5.21 -20.70 -26.23
N GLN A 406 -5.79 -21.86 -26.55
CA GLN A 406 -6.94 -21.97 -27.45
C GLN A 406 -8.19 -21.36 -26.83
N VAL A 407 -8.42 -21.56 -25.53
CA VAL A 407 -9.48 -20.86 -24.77
C VAL A 407 -9.32 -19.35 -24.91
N ALA A 408 -8.10 -18.83 -24.66
CA ALA A 408 -7.83 -17.40 -24.81
C ALA A 408 -8.06 -16.90 -26.25
N THR A 409 -7.67 -17.68 -27.26
CA THR A 409 -7.92 -17.36 -28.66
C THR A 409 -9.42 -17.32 -28.97
N GLN A 410 -10.21 -18.27 -28.49
CA GLN A 410 -11.67 -18.29 -28.68
C GLN A 410 -12.32 -17.08 -28.02
N VAL A 411 -11.88 -16.69 -26.81
CA VAL A 411 -12.35 -15.46 -26.14
C VAL A 411 -11.99 -14.20 -26.92
N LYS A 412 -10.85 -14.19 -27.63
CA LYS A 412 -10.46 -13.04 -28.45
C LYS A 412 -11.19 -12.90 -29.78
N GLU A 413 -11.48 -14.03 -30.42
CA GLU A 413 -11.91 -14.07 -31.82
C GLU A 413 -13.42 -14.28 -31.98
N SER A 414 -14.08 -14.88 -31.00
CA SER A 414 -15.52 -15.16 -31.06
C SER A 414 -16.35 -13.90 -30.82
N GLU A 415 -17.39 -13.72 -31.63
CA GLU A 415 -18.39 -12.66 -31.45
C GLU A 415 -19.08 -12.72 -30.08
N GLU A 416 -19.17 -13.91 -29.48
CA GLU A 416 -19.75 -14.11 -28.14
C GLU A 416 -19.05 -13.25 -27.06
N TRP A 417 -17.75 -13.03 -27.22
CA TRP A 417 -16.88 -12.35 -26.25
C TRP A 417 -16.49 -10.94 -26.69
N ALA A 418 -16.98 -10.46 -27.83
CA ALA A 418 -16.63 -9.15 -28.39
C ALA A 418 -16.88 -8.00 -27.39
N THR A 419 -17.88 -8.14 -26.53
CA THR A 419 -18.21 -7.15 -25.48
C THR A 419 -17.21 -7.12 -24.32
N LEU A 420 -16.39 -8.16 -24.13
CA LEU A 420 -15.46 -8.26 -23.00
C LEU A 420 -14.36 -7.19 -23.06
N ASN A 421 -13.86 -6.88 -24.27
CA ASN A 421 -12.83 -5.86 -24.49
C ASN A 421 -13.32 -4.43 -24.14
N THR A 422 -14.62 -4.17 -24.27
CA THR A 422 -15.23 -2.86 -24.00
C THR A 422 -16.07 -2.85 -22.72
N ALA A 423 -16.05 -3.96 -21.98
CA ALA A 423 -16.83 -4.12 -20.76
C ALA A 423 -16.41 -3.09 -19.71
N LYS A 424 -17.41 -2.45 -19.09
CA LYS A 424 -17.16 -1.52 -17.99
C LYS A 424 -16.67 -2.31 -16.78
N ARG A 425 -15.66 -1.74 -16.11
CA ARG A 425 -15.07 -2.30 -14.89
C ARG A 425 -15.27 -1.38 -13.70
N TRP A 426 -15.19 -1.96 -12.51
CA TRP A 426 -15.15 -1.21 -11.25
C TRP A 426 -13.73 -0.70 -10.94
N PRO A 427 -13.57 0.23 -9.98
CA PRO A 427 -12.28 0.84 -9.67
C PRO A 427 -11.23 -0.16 -9.17
N VAL A 428 -9.97 0.17 -9.45
CA VAL A 428 -8.78 -0.52 -8.96
C VAL A 428 -8.04 0.38 -7.97
N ILE A 429 -7.78 -0.15 -6.79
CA ILE A 429 -6.93 0.46 -5.78
C ILE A 429 -5.57 -0.24 -5.82
N LEU A 430 -4.53 0.54 -6.08
CA LEU A 430 -3.14 0.08 -6.03
C LEU A 430 -2.50 0.49 -4.69
N ILE A 431 -1.99 -0.47 -3.95
CA ILE A 431 -1.10 -0.22 -2.80
C ILE A 431 0.32 -0.52 -3.28
N VAL A 432 1.18 0.48 -3.35
CA VAL A 432 2.49 0.37 -4.00
C VAL A 432 3.60 0.63 -2.98
N ASP A 433 4.50 -0.34 -2.81
CA ASP A 433 5.72 -0.20 -2.01
C ASP A 433 6.57 0.99 -2.48
N GLU A 434 7.19 1.66 -1.53
CA GLU A 434 7.96 2.89 -1.72
C GLU A 434 9.08 2.74 -2.77
N LEU A 435 9.63 1.53 -2.96
CA LEU A 435 10.65 1.25 -3.98
C LEU A 435 10.07 1.11 -5.40
N LEU A 436 8.77 0.85 -5.51
CA LEU A 436 8.03 0.64 -6.76
C LEU A 436 7.16 1.84 -7.14
N ASP A 437 6.96 2.80 -6.23
CA ASP A 437 6.07 3.95 -6.41
C ASP A 437 6.47 4.85 -7.59
N THR A 438 7.76 4.95 -7.90
CA THR A 438 8.23 5.82 -8.99
C THR A 438 7.75 5.37 -10.39
N PHE A 439 7.29 4.12 -10.54
CA PHE A 439 6.77 3.61 -11.80
C PHE A 439 5.33 4.10 -12.08
N PRO A 440 4.99 4.45 -13.34
CA PRO A 440 3.66 4.92 -13.71
C PRO A 440 2.70 3.75 -13.98
N TRP A 441 2.36 2.98 -12.95
CA TRP A 441 1.50 1.78 -13.05
C TRP A 441 0.15 2.02 -13.74
N GLU A 442 -0.41 3.22 -13.58
CA GLU A 442 -1.68 3.65 -14.16
C GLU A 442 -1.60 3.83 -15.68
N MET A 443 -0.39 3.98 -16.24
CA MET A 443 -0.17 4.16 -17.67
C MET A 443 -0.13 2.84 -18.44
N LEU A 444 -0.18 1.70 -17.75
CA LEU A 444 -0.22 0.38 -18.37
C LEU A 444 -1.54 0.18 -19.13
N SER A 445 -1.47 -0.37 -20.32
CA SER A 445 -2.59 -0.68 -21.23
C SER A 445 -3.69 -1.50 -20.58
N ALA A 446 -3.35 -2.39 -19.64
CA ALA A 446 -4.30 -3.17 -18.87
C ALA A 446 -5.28 -2.30 -18.05
N VAL A 447 -4.85 -1.13 -17.58
CA VAL A 447 -5.62 -0.32 -16.62
C VAL A 447 -5.81 1.15 -17.02
N ARG A 448 -5.12 1.65 -18.05
CA ARG A 448 -5.15 3.08 -18.46
C ARG A 448 -6.54 3.62 -18.83
N THR A 449 -7.49 2.75 -19.15
CA THR A 449 -8.89 3.12 -19.47
C THR A 449 -9.85 2.89 -18.29
N GLN A 450 -9.33 2.44 -17.15
CA GLN A 450 -10.10 2.12 -15.95
C GLN A 450 -9.93 3.20 -14.89
N ALA A 451 -10.84 3.27 -13.93
CA ALA A 451 -10.67 4.11 -12.76
C ALA A 451 -9.63 3.47 -11.83
N VAL A 452 -8.48 4.12 -11.68
CA VAL A 452 -7.37 3.64 -10.85
C VAL A 452 -6.96 4.73 -9.88
N CYS A 453 -6.71 4.38 -8.62
CA CYS A 453 -6.07 5.26 -7.65
C CYS A 453 -5.05 4.50 -6.81
N ARG A 454 -4.12 5.22 -6.20
CA ARG A 454 -3.19 4.66 -5.20
C ARG A 454 -3.68 4.92 -3.79
N MET A 455 -3.36 4.00 -2.90
CA MET A 455 -3.50 4.16 -1.46
C MET A 455 -2.20 3.73 -0.79
N GLU A 456 -1.82 4.41 0.30
CA GLU A 456 -0.56 4.15 1.00
C GLU A 456 -0.45 2.72 1.53
N ASN A 457 -1.51 2.22 2.18
CA ASN A 457 -1.62 0.84 2.65
C ASN A 457 -3.08 0.48 2.96
N ILE A 458 -3.31 -0.78 3.32
CA ILE A 458 -4.64 -1.29 3.63
C ILE A 458 -5.25 -0.67 4.89
N HIS A 459 -4.41 -0.23 5.85
CA HIS A 459 -4.87 0.40 7.10
C HIS A 459 -5.49 1.76 6.83
N PHE A 460 -4.80 2.62 6.05
CA PHE A 460 -5.35 3.88 5.59
C PHE A 460 -6.59 3.69 4.73
N THR A 461 -6.57 2.69 3.85
CA THR A 461 -7.71 2.36 2.98
C THR A 461 -8.96 2.02 3.81
N TYR A 462 -8.83 1.13 4.80
CA TYR A 462 -9.93 0.76 5.69
C TYR A 462 -10.38 1.92 6.58
N TYR A 463 -9.43 2.67 7.15
CA TYR A 463 -9.72 3.84 7.96
C TYR A 463 -10.51 4.90 7.18
N LEU A 464 -10.03 5.29 6.00
CA LEU A 464 -10.66 6.32 5.17
C LEU A 464 -12.02 5.86 4.65
N TYR A 465 -12.15 4.59 4.25
CA TYR A 465 -13.45 4.03 3.88
C TYR A 465 -14.45 4.17 5.02
N LYS A 466 -14.09 3.74 6.24
CA LYS A 466 -15.01 3.79 7.39
C LYS A 466 -15.35 5.19 7.86
N VAL A 467 -14.43 6.15 7.72
CA VAL A 467 -14.72 7.57 7.99
C VAL A 467 -15.74 8.14 7.01
N HIS A 468 -15.69 7.72 5.74
CA HIS A 468 -16.52 8.27 4.66
C HIS A 468 -17.56 7.28 4.11
N GLU A 469 -17.88 6.21 4.83
CA GLU A 469 -18.66 5.06 4.34
C GLU A 469 -20.01 5.49 3.74
N LYS A 470 -20.67 6.47 4.37
CA LYS A 470 -21.95 7.03 3.92
C LYS A 470 -21.89 7.81 2.61
N ASN A 471 -20.70 8.23 2.19
CA ASN A 471 -20.47 9.04 1.00
C ASN A 471 -20.01 8.20 -0.19
N PHE A 472 -19.84 6.88 -0.02
CA PHE A 472 -19.49 5.99 -1.12
C PHE A 472 -20.72 5.56 -1.91
N VAL A 473 -20.66 5.73 -3.23
CA VAL A 473 -21.67 5.25 -4.18
C VAL A 473 -20.94 4.49 -5.28
N ASP A 474 -21.36 3.25 -5.56
CA ASP A 474 -20.81 2.44 -6.65
C ASP A 474 -19.26 2.34 -6.61
N GLY A 475 -18.70 2.21 -5.41
CA GLY A 475 -17.25 2.13 -5.18
C GLY A 475 -16.49 3.46 -5.31
N HIS A 476 -17.17 4.60 -5.46
CA HIS A 476 -16.54 5.92 -5.58
C HIS A 476 -16.93 6.82 -4.40
N LEU A 477 -15.97 7.61 -3.90
CA LEU A 477 -16.26 8.65 -2.92
C LEU A 477 -16.97 9.81 -3.62
N VAL A 478 -18.17 10.16 -3.15
CA VAL A 478 -18.93 11.30 -3.63
C VAL A 478 -18.86 12.41 -2.61
N ASN A 479 -18.19 13.51 -2.97
CA ASN A 479 -18.13 14.73 -2.15
C ASN A 479 -18.99 15.84 -2.76
N LYS A 480 -19.47 16.74 -1.89
CA LYS A 480 -20.02 18.02 -2.32
C LYS A 480 -18.92 18.86 -2.98
N ALA A 481 -19.31 19.86 -3.77
CA ALA A 481 -18.37 20.78 -4.42
C ALA A 481 -18.80 22.24 -4.22
N GLU A 482 -19.50 22.52 -3.12
CA GLU A 482 -20.08 23.82 -2.83
C GLU A 482 -19.00 24.80 -2.37
N VAL A 483 -18.09 24.33 -1.51
CA VAL A 483 -17.02 25.15 -0.94
C VAL A 483 -15.69 24.83 -1.61
N GLY A 484 -15.31 25.62 -2.60
CA GLY A 484 -13.99 25.55 -3.19
C GLY A 484 -13.03 26.61 -2.67
N ARG A 485 -11.79 26.20 -2.38
CA ARG A 485 -10.69 27.09 -2.03
C ARG A 485 -9.50 26.87 -2.95
N TYR A 486 -8.82 27.94 -3.34
CA TYR A 486 -7.66 27.81 -4.22
C TYR A 486 -6.50 28.74 -3.87
N ILE A 487 -5.30 28.30 -4.23
CA ILE A 487 -4.07 29.09 -4.18
C ILE A 487 -3.37 28.91 -5.53
N ILE A 488 -3.24 30.00 -6.28
CA ILE A 488 -2.66 30.02 -7.62
C ILE A 488 -1.45 30.95 -7.64
N ASN A 489 -0.31 30.42 -8.11
CA ASN A 489 0.92 31.16 -8.33
C ASN A 489 1.38 31.98 -7.11
N PRO A 490 1.54 31.38 -5.92
CA PRO A 490 1.84 32.12 -4.70
C PRO A 490 3.19 32.87 -4.76
N GLU A 491 4.16 32.38 -5.55
CA GLU A 491 5.46 33.02 -5.76
C GLU A 491 5.49 34.04 -6.91
N LYS A 492 4.36 34.33 -7.56
CA LYS A 492 4.23 35.26 -8.70
C LYS A 492 5.22 34.99 -9.85
N ASN A 493 5.58 33.73 -10.12
CA ASN A 493 6.54 33.36 -11.16
C ASN A 493 5.98 32.42 -12.26
N LEU A 494 4.66 32.15 -12.25
CA LEU A 494 3.96 31.28 -13.20
C LEU A 494 2.82 32.01 -13.95
N GLU A 495 3.06 33.19 -14.51
CA GLU A 495 2.03 34.08 -15.09
C GLU A 495 1.09 33.42 -16.13
N ARG A 496 1.63 32.54 -16.99
CA ARG A 496 0.82 31.86 -18.01
C ARG A 496 -0.17 30.87 -17.39
N MET A 497 0.27 30.14 -16.35
CA MET A 497 -0.59 29.25 -15.58
C MET A 497 -1.60 30.06 -14.78
N GLU A 498 -1.16 31.15 -14.13
CA GLU A 498 -2.03 32.07 -13.39
C GLU A 498 -3.21 32.54 -14.24
N LYS A 499 -2.96 33.07 -15.44
CA LYS A 499 -4.01 33.52 -16.36
C LYS A 499 -4.96 32.39 -16.75
N ARG A 500 -4.43 31.21 -17.07
CA ARG A 500 -5.23 30.04 -17.49
C ARG A 500 -6.13 29.55 -16.35
N MET A 501 -5.57 29.33 -15.17
CA MET A 501 -6.30 28.81 -14.02
C MET A 501 -7.30 29.83 -13.48
N THR A 502 -6.96 31.11 -13.49
CA THR A 502 -7.91 32.18 -13.13
C THR A 502 -9.11 32.20 -14.09
N SER A 503 -8.86 32.10 -15.40
CA SER A 503 -9.96 32.05 -16.39
C SER A 503 -10.81 30.79 -16.23
N PHE A 504 -10.19 29.64 -15.96
CA PHE A 504 -10.89 28.38 -15.71
C PHE A 504 -11.81 28.49 -14.48
N LEU A 505 -11.30 28.99 -13.36
CA LEU A 505 -12.08 29.13 -12.13
C LEU A 505 -13.18 30.16 -12.25
N GLN A 506 -12.92 31.31 -12.88
CA GLN A 506 -13.95 32.33 -13.10
C GLN A 506 -15.12 31.80 -13.93
N TYR A 507 -14.86 30.91 -14.90
CA TYR A 507 -15.90 30.34 -15.75
C TYR A 507 -16.63 29.17 -15.09
N TRP A 508 -15.89 28.16 -14.59
CA TRP A 508 -16.48 26.90 -14.11
C TRP A 508 -16.79 26.90 -12.61
N CYS A 509 -16.09 27.71 -11.83
CA CYS A 509 -16.10 27.66 -10.36
C CYS A 509 -16.21 29.09 -9.76
N ALA A 510 -17.10 29.92 -10.31
CA ALA A 510 -17.19 31.35 -9.98
C ALA A 510 -17.37 31.64 -8.47
N GLU A 511 -17.95 30.70 -7.71
CA GLU A 511 -18.14 30.81 -6.27
C GLU A 511 -16.93 30.39 -5.42
N TRP A 512 -15.91 29.78 -6.03
CA TRP A 512 -14.69 29.44 -5.31
C TRP A 512 -13.94 30.71 -4.91
N ARG A 513 -13.21 30.66 -3.79
CA ARG A 513 -12.47 31.80 -3.25
C ARG A 513 -11.03 31.42 -3.01
N GLY A 514 -10.10 32.33 -3.24
CA GLY A 514 -8.68 31.96 -3.20
C GLY A 514 -7.70 33.11 -3.36
N HIS A 515 -6.41 32.78 -3.29
CA HIS A 515 -5.31 33.70 -3.55
C HIS A 515 -4.77 33.49 -4.96
N VAL A 516 -4.46 34.60 -5.66
CA VAL A 516 -3.87 34.58 -7.00
C VAL A 516 -2.66 35.50 -7.03
N GLY A 517 -1.51 34.96 -7.42
CA GLY A 517 -0.28 35.74 -7.57
C GLY A 517 0.32 36.23 -6.25
N LEU A 518 -0.14 35.72 -5.11
CA LEU A 518 0.39 36.10 -3.80
C LEU A 518 0.25 34.93 -2.82
N ALA A 519 1.25 34.78 -1.96
CA ALA A 519 1.25 33.75 -0.94
C ALA A 519 0.27 34.10 0.21
N PRO A 520 -0.60 33.17 0.64
CA PRO A 520 -1.40 33.38 1.85
C PRO A 520 -0.52 33.35 3.11
N SER A 521 -1.04 33.84 4.23
CA SER A 521 -0.44 33.52 5.53
C SER A 521 -0.62 32.03 5.85
N PRO A 522 0.26 31.42 6.67
CA PRO A 522 0.11 30.03 7.07
C PRO A 522 -1.26 29.72 7.70
N GLN A 523 -1.79 30.62 8.52
CA GLN A 523 -3.12 30.46 9.12
C GLN A 523 -4.22 30.41 8.05
N HIS A 524 -4.14 31.27 7.03
CA HIS A 524 -5.14 31.33 5.98
C HIS A 524 -5.04 30.13 5.02
N TYR A 525 -3.82 29.63 4.77
CA TYR A 525 -3.62 28.36 4.06
C TYR A 525 -4.33 27.21 4.78
N LEU A 526 -4.08 27.06 6.08
CA LEU A 526 -4.66 26.00 6.91
C LEU A 526 -6.18 26.12 7.01
N GLN A 527 -6.70 27.34 7.10
CA GLN A 527 -8.13 27.62 7.05
C GLN A 527 -8.74 27.15 5.72
N TYR A 528 -8.13 27.52 4.58
CA TYR A 528 -8.60 27.11 3.26
C TYR A 528 -8.56 25.59 3.07
N LEU A 529 -7.51 24.93 3.55
CA LEU A 529 -7.40 23.49 3.50
C LEU A 529 -8.48 22.80 4.35
N THR A 530 -8.84 23.38 5.49
CA THR A 530 -9.80 22.81 6.44
C THR A 530 -11.26 23.01 6.00
N GLU A 531 -11.60 24.20 5.48
CA GLU A 531 -12.99 24.56 5.11
C GLU A 531 -13.44 24.02 3.75
N ALA A 532 -12.49 23.66 2.87
CA ALA A 532 -12.82 23.35 1.50
C ALA A 532 -13.36 21.93 1.33
N ASP A 533 -14.42 21.81 0.53
CA ASP A 533 -14.79 20.55 -0.12
C ASP A 533 -13.75 20.15 -1.19
N PHE A 534 -13.25 21.16 -1.91
CA PHE A 534 -12.16 21.02 -2.87
C PHE A 534 -11.13 22.13 -2.68
N PHE A 535 -9.91 21.72 -2.34
CA PHE A 535 -8.76 22.60 -2.22
C PHE A 535 -7.86 22.47 -3.45
N LEU A 536 -7.70 23.54 -4.22
CA LEU A 536 -6.85 23.57 -5.42
C LEU A 536 -5.57 24.35 -5.16
N TYR A 537 -4.43 23.67 -5.22
CA TYR A 537 -3.12 24.29 -5.20
C TYR A 537 -2.49 24.24 -6.59
N CYS A 538 -2.04 25.39 -7.09
CA CYS A 538 -1.31 25.54 -8.35
C CYS A 538 -0.04 26.36 -8.12
N GLY A 539 1.09 25.69 -7.89
CA GLY A 539 2.36 26.34 -7.54
C GLY A 539 3.52 25.34 -7.56
N HIS A 540 4.64 25.68 -6.92
CA HIS A 540 5.78 24.77 -6.81
C HIS A 540 5.59 23.75 -5.69
N GLY A 541 6.04 22.51 -5.92
CA GLY A 541 5.94 21.44 -4.92
C GLY A 541 4.49 21.05 -4.57
N ASP A 542 4.27 20.75 -3.30
CA ASP A 542 2.98 20.33 -2.72
C ASP A 542 2.24 21.46 -2.00
N GLY A 543 2.90 22.61 -1.78
CA GLY A 543 2.36 23.76 -1.08
C GLY A 543 2.53 23.71 0.44
N CYS A 544 3.12 22.65 1.00
CA CYS A 544 3.36 22.51 2.44
C CYS A 544 4.24 23.65 2.99
N GLN A 545 5.13 24.22 2.18
CA GLN A 545 5.96 25.37 2.57
C GLN A 545 5.15 26.61 2.96
N LEU A 546 3.92 26.74 2.44
CA LEU A 546 3.03 27.86 2.73
C LEU A 546 2.28 27.68 4.06
N ALA A 547 2.25 26.46 4.59
CA ALA A 547 1.56 26.10 5.83
C ALA A 547 2.49 26.14 7.07
N GLY A 548 3.74 26.58 6.93
CA GLY A 548 4.76 26.40 7.98
C GLY A 548 5.48 25.04 7.89
N GLY A 549 5.49 24.42 6.71
CA GLY A 549 6.07 23.10 6.45
C GLY A 549 5.06 21.97 6.65
N GLY A 550 5.53 20.72 6.52
CA GLY A 550 4.70 19.52 6.68
C GLY A 550 3.96 19.48 8.02
N ALA A 551 4.62 19.87 9.11
CA ALA A 551 4.02 19.95 10.45
C ALA A 551 2.79 20.88 10.51
N GLY A 552 2.75 21.92 9.68
CA GLY A 552 1.61 22.80 9.56
C GLY A 552 0.41 22.10 8.93
N VAL A 553 0.59 21.45 7.78
CA VAL A 553 -0.46 20.65 7.13
C VAL A 553 -0.93 19.51 8.04
N GLU A 554 -0.01 18.90 8.79
CA GLU A 554 -0.30 17.92 9.84
C GLU A 554 -1.06 18.50 11.06
N SER A 555 -1.24 19.81 11.17
CA SER A 555 -2.14 20.40 12.16
C SER A 555 -3.56 20.63 11.64
N ALA A 556 -3.78 20.59 10.31
CA ALA A 556 -5.08 20.82 9.70
C ALA A 556 -6.00 19.59 9.78
N HIS A 557 -7.33 19.83 9.74
CA HIS A 557 -8.35 18.77 9.69
C HIS A 557 -9.16 18.87 8.39
N PRO A 558 -8.54 18.65 7.21
CA PRO A 558 -9.26 18.71 5.95
C PRO A 558 -10.36 17.64 5.90
N HIS A 559 -11.54 18.03 5.42
CA HIS A 559 -12.64 17.11 5.14
C HIS A 559 -12.88 16.90 3.63
N GLY A 560 -12.30 17.75 2.79
CA GLY A 560 -12.44 17.72 1.34
C GLY A 560 -11.26 17.09 0.60
N ALA A 561 -11.32 17.14 -0.74
CA ALA A 561 -10.28 16.64 -1.62
C ALA A 561 -9.27 17.74 -1.97
N ALA A 562 -7.98 17.39 -2.02
CA ALA A 562 -6.92 18.30 -2.40
C ALA A 562 -6.40 17.98 -3.81
N LEU A 563 -6.31 19.00 -4.67
CA LEU A 563 -5.71 18.94 -6.00
C LEU A 563 -4.38 19.69 -5.97
N LEU A 564 -3.28 18.94 -5.92
CA LEU A 564 -1.93 19.50 -5.80
C LEU A 564 -1.22 19.54 -7.17
N SER A 565 -1.39 20.64 -7.89
CA SER A 565 -0.81 20.85 -9.23
C SER A 565 0.55 21.55 -9.14
N GLY A 566 1.58 20.79 -8.79
CA GLY A 566 2.96 21.28 -8.71
C GLY A 566 3.99 20.20 -9.02
N CYS A 567 5.22 20.61 -9.35
CA CYS A 567 6.30 19.67 -9.68
C CYS A 567 6.63 18.78 -8.48
N GLY A 568 6.41 17.46 -8.62
CA GLY A 568 6.72 16.49 -7.57
C GLY A 568 5.80 16.56 -6.35
N SER A 569 4.59 17.11 -6.47
CA SER A 569 3.64 17.28 -5.37
C SER A 569 3.24 16.01 -4.63
N VAL A 570 3.37 14.85 -5.29
CA VAL A 570 3.10 13.51 -4.73
C VAL A 570 4.35 12.63 -4.73
N ARG A 571 5.52 13.18 -5.07
CA ARG A 571 6.75 12.40 -5.11
C ARG A 571 7.18 12.07 -3.69
N LEU A 572 7.24 10.79 -3.36
CA LEU A 572 7.78 10.33 -2.09
C LEU A 572 9.24 10.78 -1.93
N ALA A 573 9.50 11.50 -0.85
CA ALA A 573 10.86 11.77 -0.41
C ALA A 573 11.40 10.53 0.33
N PRO A 574 12.70 10.22 0.23
CA PRO A 574 13.31 9.20 1.09
C PRO A 574 13.00 9.54 2.54
N ALA A 575 12.50 8.57 3.31
CA ALA A 575 12.54 8.69 4.76
C ALA A 575 14.00 8.95 5.14
N PRO A 576 14.30 9.99 5.94
CA PRO A 576 15.67 10.19 6.40
C PRO A 576 16.13 8.88 7.04
N ALA A 577 17.35 8.44 6.72
CA ALA A 577 17.99 7.37 7.47
C ALA A 577 17.87 7.70 8.98
N ARG A 578 17.85 6.69 9.86
CA ARG A 578 17.93 6.89 11.32
C ARG A 578 18.80 8.12 11.57
N ALA A 579 18.22 9.17 12.14
CA ALA A 579 18.95 10.40 12.37
C ALA A 579 20.28 9.99 13.01
N PRO A 580 21.43 10.42 12.46
CA PRO A 580 22.70 10.06 13.06
C PRO A 580 22.62 10.41 14.55
N PRO A 581 23.24 9.59 15.43
CA PRO A 581 23.33 9.94 16.84
C PRO A 581 23.76 11.41 16.94
N ALA A 582 23.18 12.21 17.83
CA ALA A 582 23.56 13.61 17.98
C ALA A 582 24.19 13.83 19.35
N ALA A 583 25.20 14.69 19.41
CA ALA A 583 25.88 15.06 20.65
C ALA A 583 26.31 13.84 21.48
N ALA A 584 25.85 13.74 22.73
CA ALA A 584 26.17 12.64 23.64
C ALA A 584 25.84 11.24 23.08
N HIS A 585 24.86 11.15 22.17
CA HIS A 585 24.49 9.86 21.58
C HIS A 585 25.61 9.28 20.69
N HIS A 586 26.50 10.10 20.13
CA HIS A 586 27.68 9.59 19.42
C HIS A 586 28.61 8.83 20.37
N HIS A 587 28.82 9.36 21.57
CA HIS A 587 29.69 8.74 22.58
C HIS A 587 29.06 7.46 23.13
N LEU A 588 27.74 7.46 23.37
CA LEU A 588 27.01 6.27 23.84
C LEU A 588 26.95 5.15 22.81
N HIS A 589 26.82 5.47 21.51
CA HIS A 589 26.82 4.47 20.44
C HIS A 589 28.19 3.78 20.28
N ILE A 590 29.29 4.52 20.51
CA ILE A 590 30.65 3.97 20.49
C ILE A 590 30.93 3.13 21.74
N ALA A 591 30.38 3.51 22.90
CA ALA A 591 30.56 2.80 24.17
C ALA A 591 29.77 1.47 24.28
N ALA A 592 28.90 1.17 23.32
CA ALA A 592 28.06 -0.04 23.32
C ALA A 592 28.70 -1.24 22.60
N TRP A 593 30.01 -1.18 22.29
CA TRP A 593 30.78 -2.25 21.66
C TRP A 593 31.95 -2.69 22.53
#